data_AF-A0A1D1ZPI2-F1
#
_entry.id   AF-A0A1D1ZPI2-F1
#
_cell.length_a   1.000
_cell.length_b   1.000
_cell.length_c   1.000
_cell.angle_alpha   90.00
_cell.angle_beta   90.00
_cell.angle_gamma   90.00
#
_symmetry.space_group_name_H-M   'P 1'
#
loop_
_entity.id
_entity.type
_entity.pdbx_description
1 polymer ?
#
loop_
_entity_poly.entity_id
_entity_poly.type
_entity_poly.pdbx_seq_one_letter_code
_entity_poly.pdbx_strand_id
1 'polypeptide(L)'
;MPPVAGKSPAMHPEASQSGGLTMITSNMTGLRTDEDMETFLNVNKSKIAVVNFGSSWCTHCQALFPNFLRLAGESQEMEFAVAQVDYMQSAASHVTFTPTLAIFRRGRKVDEFHGSSPQQIRDRVWLQKD
;
A
#
# COMPACT_ATOMS: atom_id res chain seq x y z
N MET A 1 7.64 -5.60 -47.45
CA MET A 1 8.48 -5.83 -46.26
C MET A 1 7.69 -5.36 -45.03
N PRO A 2 7.14 -6.25 -44.21
CA PRO A 2 6.48 -5.88 -42.96
C PRO A 2 7.50 -5.58 -41.85
N PRO A 3 7.13 -4.77 -40.83
CA PRO A 3 8.06 -4.19 -39.87
C PRO A 3 8.52 -5.15 -38.77
N VAL A 4 9.73 -4.90 -38.27
CA VAL A 4 10.38 -5.54 -37.14
C VAL A 4 9.69 -5.13 -35.84
N ALA A 5 9.19 -6.10 -35.07
CA ALA A 5 8.81 -5.93 -33.68
C ALA A 5 9.25 -7.17 -32.89
N GLY A 6 10.54 -7.23 -32.58
CA GLY A 6 11.06 -8.15 -31.56
C GLY A 6 10.53 -7.70 -30.20
N LYS A 7 9.53 -8.40 -29.68
CA LYS A 7 9.09 -8.26 -28.29
C LYS A 7 10.28 -8.68 -27.40
N SER A 8 10.78 -7.76 -26.58
CA SER A 8 11.65 -8.13 -25.46
C SER A 8 10.88 -9.11 -24.56
N PRO A 9 11.54 -10.15 -24.03
CA PRO A 9 10.88 -11.09 -23.15
C PRO A 9 10.51 -10.36 -21.85
N ALA A 10 9.23 -10.41 -21.50
CA ALA A 10 8.79 -10.06 -20.16
C ALA A 10 9.56 -10.95 -19.17
N MET A 11 10.41 -10.33 -18.34
CA MET A 11 10.86 -10.94 -17.09
C MET A 11 9.61 -11.16 -16.24
N HIS A 12 9.04 -12.34 -16.31
CA HIS A 12 8.18 -12.85 -15.26
C HIS A 12 9.09 -13.45 -14.19
N PRO A 13 9.07 -12.97 -12.94
CA PRO A 13 9.35 -13.86 -11.84
C PRO A 13 8.13 -14.78 -11.71
N GLU A 14 8.32 -16.06 -12.02
CA GLU A 14 7.54 -17.12 -11.36
C GLU A 14 7.80 -17.00 -9.86
N ALA A 15 6.87 -16.38 -9.16
CA ALA A 15 6.78 -16.43 -7.71
C ALA A 15 5.47 -17.13 -7.37
N SER A 16 5.62 -18.37 -6.90
CA SER A 16 4.56 -19.22 -6.37
C SER A 16 3.56 -18.43 -5.55
N GLN A 17 2.29 -18.55 -5.92
CA GLN A 17 1.16 -18.02 -5.15
C GLN A 17 1.00 -18.87 -3.89
N SER A 18 1.67 -18.46 -2.82
CA SER A 18 1.31 -18.84 -1.45
C SER A 18 1.10 -17.55 -0.68
N GLY A 19 -0.11 -17.37 -0.15
CA GLY A 19 -0.45 -16.24 0.73
C GLY A 19 0.61 -16.05 1.81
N GLY A 20 0.95 -14.79 2.06
CA GLY A 20 2.07 -14.42 2.90
C GLY A 20 2.36 -12.93 2.78
N LEU A 21 2.20 -12.22 3.89
CA LEU A 21 2.59 -10.82 4.03
C LEU A 21 4.05 -10.66 3.59
N THR A 22 4.29 -9.84 2.57
CA THR A 22 5.66 -9.53 2.14
C THR A 22 6.17 -8.35 2.96
N MET A 23 7.07 -8.60 3.91
CA MET A 23 7.70 -7.51 4.67
C MET A 23 8.61 -6.68 3.75
N ILE A 24 8.36 -5.37 3.70
CA ILE A 24 9.21 -4.39 3.01
C ILE A 24 10.23 -3.84 4.01
N THR A 25 9.76 -3.45 5.20
CA THR A 25 10.56 -3.14 6.39
C THR A 25 9.87 -3.67 7.64
N SER A 26 10.41 -3.45 8.83
CA SER A 26 9.84 -3.91 10.11
C SER A 26 8.40 -3.44 10.37
N ASN A 27 7.97 -2.34 9.76
CA ASN A 27 6.63 -1.78 9.93
C ASN A 27 6.01 -1.31 8.60
N MET A 28 6.40 -1.97 7.51
CA MET A 28 5.82 -1.75 6.19
C MET A 28 5.64 -3.07 5.46
N THR A 29 4.43 -3.36 5.01
CA THR A 29 4.05 -4.65 4.41
C THR A 29 3.44 -4.50 3.02
N GLY A 30 3.79 -5.37 2.08
CA GLY A 30 3.11 -5.50 0.79
C GLY A 30 1.93 -6.46 0.89
N LEU A 31 0.76 -6.04 0.41
CA LEU A 31 -0.49 -6.80 0.39
C LEU A 31 -0.87 -7.09 -1.06
N ARG A 32 -1.19 -8.35 -1.37
CA ARG A 32 -1.55 -8.79 -2.72
C ARG A 32 -2.93 -9.45 -2.78
N THR A 33 -3.49 -9.85 -1.66
CA THR A 33 -4.82 -10.47 -1.59
C THR A 33 -5.72 -9.73 -0.60
N ASP A 34 -7.04 -9.89 -0.73
CA ASP A 34 -8.00 -9.36 0.24
C ASP A 34 -7.78 -9.99 1.64
N GLU A 35 -7.33 -11.25 1.71
CA GLU A 35 -6.95 -11.94 2.95
C GLU A 35 -5.70 -11.33 3.61
N ASP A 36 -4.69 -10.91 2.82
CA ASP A 36 -3.52 -10.21 3.35
C ASP A 36 -3.95 -8.92 4.06
N MET A 37 -4.91 -8.19 3.48
CA MET A 37 -5.44 -6.97 4.07
C MET A 37 -6.21 -7.24 5.35
N GLU A 38 -7.07 -8.25 5.37
CA GLU A 38 -7.76 -8.65 6.60
C GLU A 38 -6.76 -9.03 7.70
N THR A 39 -5.77 -9.86 7.36
CA THR A 39 -4.71 -10.29 8.28
C THR A 39 -3.95 -9.09 8.82
N PHE A 40 -3.48 -8.20 7.93
CA PHE A 40 -2.75 -6.99 8.29
C PHE A 40 -3.54 -6.08 9.23
N LEU A 41 -4.83 -5.86 8.96
CA LEU A 41 -5.69 -5.05 9.82
C LEU A 41 -5.96 -5.72 11.16
N ASN A 42 -6.08 -7.05 11.20
CA ASN A 42 -6.33 -7.82 12.40
C ASN A 42 -5.12 -7.83 13.36
N VAL A 43 -3.91 -8.07 12.85
CA VAL A 43 -2.69 -8.09 13.68
C VAL A 43 -2.32 -6.69 14.20
N ASN A 44 -2.74 -5.63 13.50
CA ASN A 44 -2.41 -4.24 13.84
C ASN A 44 -3.57 -3.46 14.49
N LYS A 45 -4.58 -4.13 15.07
CA LYS A 45 -5.75 -3.48 15.70
C LYS A 45 -5.42 -2.46 16.80
N SER A 46 -4.28 -2.63 17.48
CA SER A 46 -3.81 -1.75 18.55
C SER A 46 -3.07 -0.50 18.06
N LYS A 47 -2.74 -0.43 16.76
CA LYS A 47 -2.00 0.66 16.13
C LYS A 47 -2.87 1.39 15.10
N ILE A 48 -2.40 2.54 14.63
CA ILE A 48 -2.96 3.20 13.44
C ILE A 48 -2.29 2.59 12.20
N ALA A 49 -3.09 2.04 11.30
CA ALA A 49 -2.60 1.51 10.04
C ALA A 49 -2.78 2.53 8.91
N VAL A 50 -1.74 2.76 8.12
CA VAL A 50 -1.78 3.62 6.93
C VAL A 50 -1.54 2.75 5.70
N VAL A 51 -2.54 2.66 4.83
CA VAL A 51 -2.51 1.82 3.63
C VAL A 51 -2.40 2.71 2.40
N ASN A 52 -1.39 2.47 1.57
CA ASN A 52 -1.27 3.02 0.23
C ASN A 52 -1.84 2.03 -0.78
N PHE A 53 -2.98 2.35 -1.36
CA PHE A 53 -3.52 1.66 -2.52
C PHE A 53 -2.84 2.18 -3.79
N GLY A 54 -2.00 1.33 -4.38
CA GLY A 54 -1.20 1.70 -5.54
C GLY A 54 -0.75 0.51 -6.37
N SER A 55 0.08 0.79 -7.37
CA SER A 55 0.70 -0.22 -8.23
C SER A 55 2.16 0.14 -8.51
N SER A 56 2.96 -0.86 -8.88
CA SER A 56 4.39 -0.69 -9.15
C SER A 56 4.70 0.08 -10.43
N TRP A 57 3.77 0.12 -11.38
CA TRP A 57 3.91 0.80 -12.66
C TRP A 57 3.33 2.23 -12.67
N CYS A 58 2.72 2.66 -11.57
CA CYS A 58 2.21 4.03 -11.43
C CYS A 58 3.33 4.99 -10.98
N THR A 59 3.71 5.93 -11.85
CA THR A 59 4.76 6.93 -11.56
C THR A 59 4.46 7.76 -10.30
N HIS A 60 3.19 8.12 -10.05
CA HIS A 60 2.80 8.85 -8.84
C HIS A 60 2.96 8.01 -7.57
N CYS A 61 2.70 6.69 -7.65
CA CYS A 61 2.95 5.77 -6.53
C CYS A 61 4.45 5.66 -6.24
N GLN A 62 5.28 5.58 -7.28
CA GLN A 62 6.74 5.56 -7.13
C GLN A 62 7.27 6.84 -6.49
N ALA A 63 6.70 8.01 -6.83
CA ALA A 63 7.07 9.29 -6.20
C ALA A 63 6.66 9.38 -4.72
N LEU A 64 5.55 8.76 -4.32
CA LEU A 64 5.11 8.67 -2.91
C LEU A 64 6.01 7.73 -2.09
N PHE A 65 6.50 6.65 -2.68
CA PHE A 65 7.13 5.53 -1.96
C PHE A 65 8.28 5.93 -1.02
N PRO A 66 9.26 6.79 -1.41
CA PRO A 66 10.35 7.19 -0.50
C PRO A 66 9.87 7.91 0.76
N ASN A 67 8.85 8.77 0.62
CA ASN A 67 8.25 9.49 1.75
C ASN A 67 7.51 8.54 2.68
N PHE A 68 6.77 7.60 2.10
CA PHE A 68 6.02 6.59 2.83
C PHE A 68 6.95 5.64 3.61
N LEU A 69 8.03 5.19 2.97
CA LEU A 69 9.08 4.37 3.58
C LEU A 69 9.78 5.10 4.74
N ARG A 70 10.09 6.38 4.58
CA ARG A 70 10.71 7.18 5.64
C ARG A 70 9.79 7.33 6.85
N LEU A 71 8.50 7.59 6.62
CA LEU A 71 7.50 7.66 7.71
C LEU A 71 7.34 6.33 8.43
N ALA A 72 7.39 5.22 7.70
CA ALA A 72 7.47 3.91 8.32
C ALA A 72 8.70 3.85 9.24
N GLY A 73 9.92 4.08 8.73
CA GLY A 73 11.13 4.02 9.56
C GLY A 73 11.14 4.93 10.81
N GLU A 74 10.41 6.04 10.81
CA GLU A 74 10.31 7.00 11.92
C GLU A 74 9.25 6.64 12.98
N SER A 75 8.35 5.69 12.70
CA SER A 75 7.15 5.48 13.50
C SER A 75 7.14 4.18 14.31
N GLN A 76 6.81 4.29 15.59
CA GLN A 76 6.56 3.14 16.48
C GLN A 76 5.06 2.87 16.69
N GLU A 77 4.21 3.88 16.47
CA GLU A 77 2.77 3.84 16.74
C GLU A 77 1.92 3.58 15.48
N MET A 78 2.55 3.59 14.31
CA MET A 78 1.90 3.39 13.02
C MET A 78 2.46 2.18 12.29
N GLU A 79 1.58 1.49 11.56
CA GLU A 79 1.92 0.39 10.67
C GLU A 79 1.55 0.75 9.24
N PHE A 80 2.43 0.45 8.30
CA PHE A 80 2.28 0.88 6.92
C PHE A 80 2.04 -0.32 6.02
N ALA A 81 1.22 -0.14 4.98
CA ALA A 81 1.06 -1.16 3.95
C ALA A 81 0.97 -0.57 2.54
N VAL A 82 1.38 -1.35 1.55
CA VAL A 82 1.11 -1.11 0.13
C VAL A 82 0.15 -2.18 -0.35
N ALA A 83 -1.09 -1.80 -0.62
CA ALA A 83 -2.11 -2.64 -1.22
C ALA A 83 -2.01 -2.56 -2.74
N GLN A 84 -1.66 -3.68 -3.37
CA GLN A 84 -1.48 -3.79 -4.81
C GLN A 84 -2.84 -3.88 -5.50
N VAL A 85 -3.31 -2.77 -6.07
CA VAL A 85 -4.66 -2.66 -6.65
C VAL A 85 -4.88 -3.62 -7.83
N ASP A 86 -3.81 -4.07 -8.49
CA ASP A 86 -3.88 -5.02 -9.61
C ASP A 86 -4.32 -6.43 -9.18
N TYR A 87 -4.17 -6.76 -7.89
CA TYR A 87 -4.42 -8.11 -7.37
C TYR A 87 -5.59 -8.17 -6.38
N MET A 88 -6.10 -7.03 -5.90
CA MET A 88 -7.09 -6.94 -4.83
C MET A 88 -8.42 -6.44 -5.37
N GLN A 89 -9.42 -7.32 -5.49
CA GLN A 89 -10.72 -6.93 -6.06
C GLN A 89 -11.63 -6.24 -5.04
N SER A 90 -11.83 -6.84 -3.87
CA SER A 90 -12.80 -6.33 -2.90
C SER A 90 -12.25 -5.12 -2.16
N ALA A 91 -11.04 -5.23 -1.60
CA ALA A 91 -10.44 -4.20 -0.79
C ALA A 91 -10.11 -2.93 -1.59
N ALA A 92 -9.74 -3.06 -2.87
CA ALA A 92 -9.44 -1.91 -3.74
C ALA A 92 -10.61 -1.45 -4.62
N SER A 93 -11.80 -2.08 -4.53
CA SER A 93 -12.97 -1.76 -5.37
C SER A 93 -13.42 -0.29 -5.34
N HIS A 94 -13.12 0.41 -4.25
CA HIS A 94 -13.46 1.83 -4.05
C HIS A 94 -12.39 2.79 -4.58
N VAL A 95 -11.21 2.30 -4.96
CA VAL A 95 -10.07 3.12 -5.35
C VAL A 95 -10.26 3.59 -6.79
N THR A 96 -10.50 4.89 -6.97
CA THR A 96 -10.66 5.49 -8.30
C THR A 96 -9.34 6.02 -8.88
N PHE A 97 -8.39 6.41 -8.03
CA PHE A 97 -7.11 6.98 -8.44
C PHE A 97 -5.96 6.42 -7.59
N THR A 98 -4.79 6.24 -8.19
CA THR A 98 -3.58 5.81 -7.45
C THR A 98 -2.52 6.91 -7.44
N PRO A 99 -1.81 7.12 -6.30
CA PRO A 99 -2.04 6.47 -5.01
C PRO A 99 -3.30 7.02 -4.29
N THR A 100 -3.97 6.15 -3.55
CA THR A 100 -4.97 6.54 -2.53
C THR A 100 -4.46 6.09 -1.17
N LEU A 101 -4.39 7.01 -0.22
CA LEU A 101 -4.01 6.71 1.16
C LEU A 101 -5.26 6.54 2.01
N ALA A 102 -5.31 5.48 2.80
CA ALA A 102 -6.39 5.23 3.75
C ALA A 102 -5.83 4.99 5.14
N ILE A 103 -6.51 5.54 6.15
CA ILE A 103 -6.16 5.35 7.56
C ILE A 103 -7.17 4.39 8.18
N PHE A 104 -6.64 3.38 8.86
CA PHE A 104 -7.40 2.39 9.59
C PHE A 104 -7.07 2.45 11.07
N ARG A 105 -8.10 2.33 11.90
CA ARG A 105 -7.99 2.27 13.35
C ARG A 105 -8.91 1.18 13.88
N ARG A 106 -8.39 0.30 14.73
CA ARG A 106 -9.13 -0.87 15.26
C ARG A 106 -9.79 -1.69 14.14
N GLY A 107 -9.10 -1.84 13.01
CA GLY A 107 -9.58 -2.57 11.83
C GLY A 107 -10.64 -1.85 10.99
N ARG A 108 -10.99 -0.59 11.28
CA ARG A 108 -11.98 0.18 10.52
C ARG A 108 -11.33 1.34 9.79
N LYS A 109 -11.73 1.57 8.53
CA LYS A 109 -11.33 2.77 7.79
C LYS A 109 -11.94 4.00 8.46
N VAL A 110 -11.10 4.96 8.85
CA VAL A 110 -11.49 6.21 9.52
C VAL A 110 -11.20 7.44 8.66
N ASP A 111 -10.31 7.31 7.68
CA ASP A 111 -9.97 8.41 6.79
C ASP A 111 -9.47 7.90 5.42
N GLU A 112 -9.60 8.73 4.40
CA GLU A 112 -9.11 8.50 3.05
C GLU A 112 -8.72 9.81 2.37
N PHE A 113 -7.59 9.82 1.66
CA PHE A 113 -7.11 11.01 0.98
C PHE A 113 -6.08 10.75 -0.11
N HIS A 114 -5.86 11.80 -0.89
CA HIS A 114 -4.79 11.89 -1.87
C HIS A 114 -3.73 12.88 -1.40
N GLY A 115 -2.49 12.58 -1.73
CA GLY A 115 -1.33 13.41 -1.44
C GLY A 115 -0.17 12.59 -0.90
N SER A 116 1.02 13.14 -1.02
CA SER A 116 2.27 12.39 -0.84
C SER A 116 3.27 13.05 0.08
N SER A 117 2.91 14.20 0.66
CA SER A 117 3.82 14.88 1.58
C SER A 117 3.82 14.16 2.93
N PRO A 118 4.99 13.94 3.53
CA PRO A 118 5.12 13.32 4.84
C PRO A 118 4.36 14.07 5.94
N GLN A 119 4.32 15.40 5.84
CA GLN A 119 3.64 16.24 6.81
C GLN A 119 2.12 16.03 6.76
N GLN A 120 1.55 16.04 5.55
CA GLN A 120 0.12 15.77 5.38
C GLN A 120 -0.27 14.41 5.95
N ILE A 121 0.52 13.36 5.71
CA ILE A 121 0.22 12.02 6.26
C ILE A 121 0.20 12.07 7.79
N ARG A 122 1.17 12.74 8.41
CA ARG A 122 1.22 12.91 9.87
C ARG A 122 0.03 13.71 10.39
N ASP A 123 -0.33 14.81 9.74
CA ASP A 123 -1.47 15.64 10.15
C ASP A 123 -2.77 14.85 10.08
N ARG A 124 -2.96 14.06 9.02
CA ARG A 124 -4.14 13.20 8.85
C ARG A 124 -4.20 12.10 9.89
N VAL A 125 -3.06 11.47 10.23
CA VAL A 125 -3.00 10.50 11.35
C VAL A 125 -3.28 11.16 12.69
N TRP A 126 -2.75 12.36 12.93
CA TRP A 126 -2.95 13.10 14.17
C TRP A 126 -4.43 13.36 14.45
N LEU A 127 -5.22 13.69 13.43
CA LEU A 127 -6.67 13.88 13.52
C LEU A 127 -7.45 12.61 13.92
N GLN A 128 -6.83 11.43 13.85
CA GLN A 128 -7.45 10.14 14.18
C GLN A 128 -6.97 9.57 15.52
N LYS A 129 -6.10 10.29 16.24
CA LYS A 129 -5.77 10.00 17.64
C LYS A 129 -6.95 10.45 18.52
N ASP A 130 -7.22 9.72 19.60
CA ASP A 130 -8.29 10.09 20.55
C ASP A 130 -8.02 11.45 21.21
#